data_AF-A0A5D3YMM0-F1
#
_entry.id   AF-A0A5D3YMM0-F1
#
_cell.length_a   1.000
_cell.length_b   1.000
_cell.length_c   1.000
_cell.angle_alpha   90.00
_cell.angle_beta   90.00
_cell.angle_gamma   90.00
#
_symmetry.space_group_name_H-M   'P 1'
#
loop_
_entity.id
_entity.type
_entity.pdbx_description
1 polymer ?
#
loop_
_entity_poly.entity_id
_entity_poly.type
_entity_poly.pdbx_seq_one_letter_code
_entity_poly.pdbx_strand_id
1 'polypeptide(L)'
;MFSSISSFRQISIILSLFLCASVLIYCSKSSSEKPDSQSKKTSQKAKKDTPELADAMGQLQYYTHKYALALDAKNHELASFYFHEVRAAADGIKKNIPGYEGYDIARFMKLFLDPTIQPVEDALANKNWEAARKRTIDMVNACNSCHNATSHGFVQITPGFDNNPYNQDFSAPE
;
A
#
# COMPACT_ATOMS: atom_id res chain seq x y z
N MET A 1 -31.31 -24.84 83.53
CA MET A 1 -32.32 -24.32 82.60
C MET A 1 -31.60 -23.56 81.49
N PHE A 2 -31.77 -24.07 80.26
CA PHE A 2 -31.58 -23.46 78.94
C PHE A 2 -30.24 -22.79 78.56
N SER A 3 -29.48 -23.58 77.80
CA SER A 3 -28.52 -23.21 76.78
C SER A 3 -29.16 -22.31 75.70
N SER A 4 -28.51 -21.20 75.35
CA SER A 4 -28.86 -20.37 74.18
C SER A 4 -27.62 -19.66 73.63
N ILE A 5 -26.72 -20.44 73.02
CA ILE A 5 -25.68 -19.91 72.12
C ILE A 5 -25.65 -20.85 70.90
N SER A 6 -26.64 -20.80 70.00
CA SER A 6 -26.71 -21.81 68.93
C SER A 6 -27.55 -21.44 67.69
N SER A 7 -27.60 -20.18 67.26
CA SER A 7 -28.25 -19.90 65.97
C SER A 7 -27.57 -18.79 65.17
N PHE A 8 -27.22 -17.67 65.78
CA PHE A 8 -26.67 -16.52 65.03
C PHE A 8 -25.23 -16.73 64.52
N ARG A 9 -24.38 -17.43 65.28
CA ARG A 9 -22.98 -17.71 64.90
C ARG A 9 -22.87 -18.75 63.78
N GLN A 10 -23.74 -19.76 63.75
CA GLN A 10 -23.72 -20.77 62.68
C GLN A 10 -24.22 -20.20 61.34
N ILE A 11 -25.21 -19.30 61.36
CA ILE A 11 -25.72 -18.67 60.14
C ILE A 11 -24.66 -17.76 59.49
N SER A 12 -23.90 -16.98 60.29
CA SER A 12 -22.81 -16.14 59.75
C SER A 12 -21.65 -16.94 59.17
N ILE A 13 -21.34 -18.12 59.73
CA ILE A 13 -20.27 -19.00 59.21
C ILE A 13 -20.72 -19.67 57.90
N ILE A 14 -21.98 -20.09 57.79
CA ILE A 14 -22.51 -20.72 56.56
C ILE A 14 -22.63 -19.68 55.42
N LEU A 15 -23.03 -18.44 55.70
CA LEU A 15 -23.09 -17.37 54.69
C LEU A 15 -21.70 -16.96 54.18
N SER A 16 -20.69 -16.94 55.05
CA SER A 16 -19.29 -16.64 54.71
C SER A 16 -18.66 -17.74 53.84
N LEU A 17 -18.95 -19.01 54.11
CA LEU A 17 -18.46 -20.14 53.30
C LEU A 17 -19.09 -20.19 51.90
N PHE A 18 -20.37 -19.80 51.75
CA PHE A 18 -21.03 -19.72 50.44
C PHE A 18 -20.53 -18.55 49.58
N LEU A 19 -20.15 -17.42 50.21
CA LEU A 19 -19.59 -16.26 49.52
C LEU A 19 -18.14 -16.49 49.06
N CYS A 20 -17.35 -17.28 49.80
CA CYS A 20 -16.01 -17.68 49.37
C CYS A 20 -16.03 -18.73 48.23
N ALA A 21 -17.00 -19.66 48.24
CA ALA A 21 -17.10 -20.68 47.19
C ALA A 21 -17.53 -20.09 45.82
N SER A 22 -18.32 -19.02 45.82
CA SER A 22 -18.78 -18.37 44.58
C SER A 22 -17.71 -17.50 43.89
N VAL A 23 -16.71 -17.01 44.64
CA VAL A 23 -15.55 -16.28 44.09
C VAL A 23 -14.56 -17.23 43.38
N LEU A 24 -14.40 -18.47 43.86
CA LEU A 24 -13.51 -19.45 43.23
C LEU A 24 -14.05 -20.00 41.88
N ILE A 25 -15.38 -19.99 41.69
CA ILE A 25 -16.00 -20.41 40.42
C ILE A 25 -15.81 -19.33 39.34
N TYR A 26 -15.71 -18.05 39.70
CA TYR A 26 -15.48 -16.95 38.74
C TYR A 26 -14.02 -16.86 38.25
N CYS A 27 -13.03 -17.36 39.01
CA CYS A 27 -11.64 -17.47 38.53
C CYS A 27 -11.39 -18.69 37.63
N SER A 28 -12.35 -19.63 37.57
CA SER A 28 -12.24 -20.81 36.69
C SER A 28 -12.73 -20.56 35.27
N LYS A 29 -13.20 -19.35 34.94
CA LYS A 29 -13.40 -18.93 33.55
C LYS A 29 -12.03 -18.58 32.95
N SER A 30 -11.20 -19.62 32.88
CA SER A 30 -9.99 -19.69 32.07
C SER A 30 -10.36 -19.23 30.66
N SER A 31 -9.77 -18.11 30.27
CA SER A 31 -9.53 -17.78 28.88
C SER A 31 -9.03 -19.04 28.20
N SER A 32 -9.79 -19.55 27.24
CA SER A 32 -9.26 -20.49 26.27
C SER A 32 -8.26 -19.71 25.42
N GLU A 33 -7.00 -19.64 25.86
CA GLU A 33 -5.90 -19.40 24.94
C GLU A 33 -5.85 -20.60 23.99
N LYS A 34 -6.57 -20.47 22.86
CA LYS A 34 -6.27 -21.26 21.67
C LYS A 34 -4.88 -20.81 21.22
N PRO A 35 -3.97 -21.75 20.89
CA PRO A 35 -2.64 -21.39 20.48
C PRO A 35 -2.70 -20.51 19.23
N ASP A 36 -1.86 -19.49 19.24
CA ASP A 36 -1.53 -18.48 18.23
C ASP A 36 -1.02 -19.09 16.90
N SER A 37 -1.79 -20.02 16.34
CA SER A 37 -1.54 -20.70 15.07
C SER A 37 -2.42 -20.13 13.95
N GLN A 38 -3.50 -19.42 14.28
CA GLN A 38 -4.38 -18.81 13.28
C GLN A 38 -3.89 -17.43 12.81
N SER A 39 -3.28 -16.61 13.68
CA SER A 39 -2.74 -15.28 13.31
C SER A 39 -1.56 -15.38 12.34
N LYS A 40 -0.61 -16.29 12.60
CA LYS A 40 0.53 -16.52 11.70
C LYS A 40 0.12 -17.09 10.35
N LYS A 41 -0.90 -17.94 10.27
CA LYS A 41 -1.29 -18.62 9.03
C LYS A 41 -2.08 -17.71 8.07
N THR A 42 -2.89 -16.78 8.57
CA THR A 42 -3.56 -15.75 7.74
C THR A 42 -2.61 -14.63 7.34
N SER A 43 -1.72 -14.17 8.23
CA SER A 43 -0.68 -13.18 7.89
C SER A 43 0.31 -13.71 6.84
N GLN A 44 0.72 -14.98 6.95
CA GLN A 44 1.60 -15.62 5.95
C GLN A 44 0.89 -15.91 4.62
N LYS A 45 -0.40 -16.26 4.63
CA LYS A 45 -1.18 -16.46 3.39
C LYS A 45 -1.40 -15.12 2.66
N ALA A 46 -1.74 -14.06 3.38
CA ALA A 46 -1.86 -12.71 2.80
C ALA A 46 -0.53 -12.21 2.20
N LYS A 47 0.62 -12.55 2.81
CA LYS A 47 1.95 -12.24 2.24
C LYS A 47 2.28 -13.03 0.97
N LYS A 48 1.68 -14.21 0.77
CA LYS A 48 1.92 -15.07 -0.40
C LYS A 48 1.10 -14.66 -1.64
N ASP A 49 0.00 -13.94 -1.43
CA ASP A 49 -0.95 -13.58 -2.50
C ASP A 49 -0.86 -12.10 -2.94
N THR A 50 -0.19 -11.22 -2.18
CA THR A 50 0.08 -9.83 -2.61
C THR A 50 1.25 -9.80 -3.59
N PRO A 51 1.08 -9.23 -4.81
CA PRO A 51 2.17 -9.08 -5.76
C PRO A 51 3.35 -8.28 -5.17
N GLU A 52 4.57 -8.60 -5.59
CA GLU A 52 5.77 -7.86 -5.20
C GLU A 52 5.71 -6.41 -5.70
N LEU A 53 5.94 -5.46 -4.79
CA LEU A 53 5.85 -4.03 -5.13
C LEU A 53 7.00 -3.62 -6.05
N ALA A 54 8.19 -4.21 -5.86
CA ALA A 54 9.35 -3.93 -6.69
C ALA A 54 9.10 -4.28 -8.17
N ASP A 55 8.44 -5.42 -8.43
CA ASP A 55 8.09 -5.84 -9.79
C ASP A 55 7.08 -4.86 -10.41
N ALA A 56 6.04 -4.49 -9.66
CA ALA A 56 5.02 -3.58 -10.15
C ALA A 56 5.56 -2.15 -10.41
N MET A 57 6.43 -1.65 -9.52
CA MET A 57 7.13 -0.38 -9.71
C MET A 57 8.13 -0.44 -10.88
N GLY A 58 8.81 -1.56 -11.07
CA GLY A 58 9.67 -1.80 -12.23
C GLY A 58 8.89 -1.72 -13.55
N GLN A 59 7.68 -2.30 -13.59
CA GLN A 59 6.79 -2.21 -14.75
C GLN A 59 6.31 -0.77 -15.00
N LEU A 60 5.93 -0.04 -13.95
CA LEU A 60 5.57 1.38 -14.06
C LEU A 60 6.74 2.21 -14.60
N GLN A 61 7.95 1.99 -14.09
CA GLN A 61 9.16 2.65 -14.55
C GLN A 61 9.46 2.32 -16.02
N TYR A 62 9.31 1.06 -16.42
CA TYR A 62 9.47 0.63 -17.81
C TYR A 62 8.53 1.37 -18.75
N TYR A 63 7.23 1.44 -18.43
CA TYR A 63 6.27 2.19 -19.25
C TYR A 63 6.55 3.68 -19.26
N THR A 64 6.98 4.23 -18.11
CA THR A 64 7.32 5.66 -17.99
C THR A 64 8.51 6.02 -18.88
N HIS A 65 9.54 5.17 -18.92
CA HIS A 65 10.71 5.40 -19.78
C HIS A 65 10.35 5.30 -21.25
N LYS A 66 9.56 4.29 -21.65
CA LYS A 66 9.10 4.17 -23.03
C LYS A 66 8.21 5.33 -23.46
N TYR A 67 7.36 5.82 -22.57
CA TYR A 67 6.61 7.05 -22.78
C TYR A 67 7.54 8.25 -22.99
N ALA A 68 8.55 8.44 -22.13
CA ALA A 68 9.47 9.56 -22.23
C ALA A 68 10.28 9.56 -23.54
N LEU A 69 10.73 8.39 -24.01
CA LEU A 69 11.41 8.23 -25.31
C LEU A 69 10.48 8.57 -26.47
N ALA A 70 9.22 8.10 -26.43
CA ALA A 70 8.22 8.43 -27.47
C ALA A 70 7.88 9.93 -27.48
N LEU A 71 7.83 10.54 -26.29
CA LEU A 71 7.58 11.97 -26.13
C LEU A 71 8.73 12.80 -26.71
N ASP A 72 9.98 12.44 -26.41
CA ASP A 72 11.16 13.15 -26.92
C ASP A 72 11.26 13.07 -28.44
N ALA A 73 10.93 11.90 -29.01
CA ALA A 73 10.81 11.67 -30.45
C ALA A 73 9.56 12.31 -31.09
N LYS A 74 8.69 12.95 -30.30
CA LYS A 74 7.41 13.55 -30.72
C LYS A 74 6.48 12.58 -31.44
N ASN A 75 6.62 11.27 -31.17
CA ASN A 75 5.71 10.26 -31.66
C ASN A 75 4.44 10.25 -30.80
N HIS A 76 3.45 11.04 -31.23
CA HIS A 76 2.20 11.25 -30.48
C HIS A 76 1.44 9.95 -30.19
N GLU A 77 1.34 9.06 -31.18
CA GLU A 77 0.59 7.81 -31.05
C GLU A 77 1.26 6.90 -30.01
N LEU A 78 2.59 6.73 -30.13
CA LEU A 78 3.34 5.89 -29.22
C LEU A 78 3.43 6.48 -27.80
N ALA A 79 3.56 7.81 -27.68
CA ALA A 79 3.55 8.49 -26.40
C ALA A 79 2.17 8.35 -25.72
N SER A 80 1.07 8.50 -26.47
CA SER A 80 -0.28 8.31 -25.94
C SER A 80 -0.52 6.87 -25.49
N PHE A 81 -0.06 5.89 -26.28
CA PHE A 81 -0.12 4.48 -25.92
C PHE A 81 0.63 4.20 -24.61
N TYR A 82 1.91 4.58 -24.51
CA TYR A 82 2.67 4.29 -23.29
C TYR A 82 2.21 5.11 -22.09
N PHE A 83 1.69 6.32 -22.28
CA PHE A 83 1.11 7.07 -21.16
C PHE A 83 -0.19 6.43 -20.65
N HIS A 84 -0.98 5.81 -21.52
CA HIS A 84 -2.09 4.96 -21.08
C HIS A 84 -1.61 3.79 -20.22
N GLU A 85 -0.55 3.10 -20.63
CA GLU A 85 0.05 2.00 -19.86
C GLU A 85 0.63 2.46 -18.51
N VAL A 86 1.21 3.67 -18.44
CA VAL A 86 1.64 4.28 -17.17
C VAL A 86 0.45 4.43 -16.21
N ARG A 87 -0.69 4.95 -16.70
CA ARG A 87 -1.91 5.10 -15.89
C ARG A 87 -2.46 3.76 -15.43
N ALA A 88 -2.56 2.80 -16.34
CA ALA A 88 -3.05 1.46 -16.04
C ALA A 88 -2.18 0.75 -15.00
N ALA A 89 -0.85 0.86 -15.12
CA ALA A 89 0.09 0.33 -14.13
C ALA A 89 -0.06 1.02 -12.77
N ALA A 90 -0.18 2.36 -12.74
CA ALA A 90 -0.36 3.11 -11.51
C ALA A 90 -1.68 2.75 -10.79
N ASP A 91 -2.78 2.63 -11.52
CA ASP A 91 -4.07 2.19 -10.98
C ASP A 91 -4.03 0.73 -10.51
N GLY A 92 -3.32 -0.13 -11.25
CA GLY A 92 -3.06 -1.51 -10.87
C GLY A 92 -2.34 -1.63 -9.52
N ILE A 93 -1.29 -0.82 -9.30
CA ILE A 93 -0.57 -0.79 -8.02
C ILE A 93 -1.50 -0.34 -6.89
N LYS A 94 -2.20 0.78 -7.06
CA LYS A 94 -3.14 1.30 -6.04
C LYS A 94 -4.22 0.27 -5.67
N LYS A 95 -4.70 -0.51 -6.64
CA LYS A 95 -5.76 -1.51 -6.44
C LYS A 95 -5.24 -2.80 -5.82
N ASN A 96 -4.13 -3.32 -6.32
CA ASN A 96 -3.67 -4.68 -6.02
C ASN A 96 -2.60 -4.71 -4.91
N ILE A 97 -1.92 -3.59 -4.65
CA ILE A 97 -0.87 -3.46 -3.63
C ILE A 97 -1.14 -2.19 -2.78
N PRO A 98 -2.27 -2.11 -2.06
CA PRO A 98 -2.63 -0.89 -1.34
C PRO A 98 -1.70 -0.57 -0.17
N GLY A 99 -0.96 -1.55 0.35
CA GLY A 99 0.06 -1.36 1.38
C GLY A 99 1.21 -2.34 1.24
N TYR A 100 2.41 -1.89 1.64
CA TYR A 100 3.65 -2.66 1.53
C TYR A 100 4.63 -2.22 2.62
N GLU A 101 5.22 -3.17 3.35
CA GLU A 101 6.21 -2.92 4.41
C GLU A 101 5.84 -1.84 5.44
N GLY A 102 4.55 -1.75 5.79
CA GLY A 102 4.05 -0.77 6.77
C GLY A 102 3.71 0.60 6.18
N TYR A 103 3.89 0.81 4.88
CA TYR A 103 3.46 2.01 4.16
C TYR A 103 2.13 1.82 3.45
N ASP A 104 1.31 2.87 3.46
CA ASP A 104 0.06 2.95 2.70
C ASP A 104 0.35 3.45 1.28
N ILE A 105 0.68 2.50 0.40
CA ILE A 105 1.10 2.75 -0.98
C ILE A 105 -0.03 3.40 -1.77
N ALA A 106 -1.26 2.91 -1.66
CA ALA A 106 -2.39 3.48 -2.39
C ALA A 106 -2.63 4.94 -2.01
N ARG A 107 -2.57 5.28 -0.72
CA ARG A 107 -2.70 6.67 -0.26
C ARG A 107 -1.54 7.53 -0.74
N PHE A 108 -0.31 7.04 -0.69
CA PHE A 108 0.84 7.82 -1.16
C PHE A 108 0.82 8.05 -2.67
N MET A 109 0.44 7.06 -3.48
CA MET A 109 0.26 7.29 -4.92
C MET A 109 -0.84 8.31 -5.21
N LYS A 110 -1.96 8.26 -4.49
CA LYS A 110 -3.01 9.30 -4.59
C LYS A 110 -2.52 10.70 -4.20
N LEU A 111 -1.65 10.78 -3.20
CA LEU A 111 -1.13 12.04 -2.69
C LEU A 111 -0.07 12.65 -3.61
N PHE A 112 0.88 11.84 -4.08
CA PHE A 112 2.03 12.30 -4.84
C PHE A 112 1.82 12.21 -6.35
N LEU A 113 1.39 11.05 -6.87
CA LEU A 113 1.37 10.77 -8.30
C LEU A 113 0.10 11.28 -8.99
N ASP A 114 -1.08 10.97 -8.46
CA ASP A 114 -2.36 11.27 -9.12
C ASP A 114 -2.51 12.75 -9.55
N PRO A 115 -2.09 13.76 -8.76
CA PRO A 115 -2.17 15.17 -9.17
C PRO A 115 -1.35 15.52 -10.41
N THR A 116 -0.38 14.68 -10.79
CA THR A 116 0.53 14.92 -11.92
C THR A 116 0.05 14.29 -13.23
N ILE A 117 -0.89 13.34 -13.17
CA ILE A 117 -1.35 12.58 -14.34
C ILE A 117 -2.10 13.47 -15.33
N GLN A 118 -3.14 14.18 -14.87
CA GLN A 118 -3.97 15.00 -15.75
C GLN A 118 -3.16 16.11 -16.47
N PRO A 119 -2.25 16.86 -15.79
CA PRO A 119 -1.39 17.82 -16.47
C PRO A 119 -0.54 17.24 -17.61
N VAL A 120 -0.05 16.00 -17.47
CA VAL A 120 0.70 15.32 -18.54
C VAL A 120 -0.24 14.95 -19.68
N GLU A 121 -1.41 14.36 -19.36
CA GLU A 121 -2.42 13.96 -20.35
C GLU A 121 -2.89 15.14 -21.19
N ASP A 122 -3.21 16.27 -20.55
CA ASP A 122 -3.65 17.49 -21.21
C ASP A 122 -2.57 18.04 -22.16
N ALA A 123 -1.31 18.06 -21.70
CA ALA A 123 -0.21 18.55 -22.52
C ALA A 123 0.06 17.65 -23.73
N LEU A 124 -0.02 16.33 -23.53
CA LEU A 124 0.15 15.33 -24.58
C LEU A 124 -0.98 15.40 -25.62
N ALA A 125 -2.24 15.47 -25.18
CA ALA A 125 -3.41 15.57 -26.04
C ALA A 125 -3.38 16.84 -26.92
N ASN A 126 -2.85 17.93 -26.38
CA ASN A 126 -2.66 19.18 -27.13
C ASN A 126 -1.38 19.21 -27.99
N LYS A 127 -0.60 18.12 -28.03
CA LYS A 127 0.70 18.04 -28.71
C LYS A 127 1.67 19.16 -28.30
N ASN A 128 1.53 19.66 -27.07
CA ASN A 128 2.41 20.68 -26.53
C ASN A 128 3.65 19.99 -25.94
N TRP A 129 4.61 19.68 -26.80
CA TRP A 129 5.79 18.88 -26.45
C TRP A 129 6.61 19.47 -25.30
N GLU A 130 6.79 20.79 -25.28
CA GLU A 130 7.52 21.47 -24.20
C GLU A 130 6.77 21.33 -22.87
N ALA A 131 5.46 21.60 -22.86
CA ALA A 131 4.64 21.43 -21.67
C ALA A 131 4.63 19.96 -21.22
N ALA A 132 4.44 19.01 -22.14
CA ALA A 132 4.39 17.59 -21.82
C ALA A 132 5.72 17.12 -21.23
N ARG A 133 6.86 17.57 -21.77
CA ARG A 133 8.19 17.27 -21.22
C ARG A 133 8.33 17.83 -19.80
N LYS A 134 7.93 19.08 -19.57
CA LYS A 134 7.96 19.68 -18.23
C LYS A 134 7.06 18.92 -17.25
N ARG A 135 5.82 18.60 -17.63
CA ARG A 135 4.88 17.86 -16.78
C ARG A 135 5.36 16.45 -16.48
N THR A 136 6.05 15.82 -17.41
CA THR A 136 6.69 14.51 -17.20
C THR A 136 7.81 14.60 -16.16
N ILE A 137 8.62 15.66 -16.17
CA ILE A 137 9.61 15.92 -15.12
C ILE A 137 8.93 16.10 -13.76
N ASP A 138 7.84 16.90 -13.71
CA ASP A 138 7.07 17.10 -12.49
C ASP A 138 6.51 15.76 -11.94
N MET A 139 6.01 14.87 -12.82
CA MET A 139 5.54 13.52 -12.48
C MET A 139 6.66 12.63 -11.94
N VAL A 140 7.84 12.61 -12.59
CA VAL A 140 8.99 11.83 -12.11
C VAL A 140 9.50 12.33 -10.75
N ASN A 141 9.46 13.64 -10.52
CA ASN A 141 9.77 14.20 -9.21
C ASN A 141 8.76 13.77 -8.13
N ALA A 142 7.49 13.54 -8.49
CA ALA A 142 6.51 12.97 -7.57
C ALA A 142 6.82 11.50 -7.22
N CYS A 143 7.29 10.69 -8.18
CA CYS A 143 7.80 9.34 -7.90
C CYS A 143 8.89 9.39 -6.82
N ASN A 144 9.90 10.25 -7.02
CA ASN A 144 11.00 10.42 -6.09
C ASN A 144 10.55 10.96 -4.72
N SER A 145 9.52 11.81 -4.67
CA SER A 145 8.95 12.31 -3.41
C SER A 145 8.31 11.18 -2.60
N CYS A 146 7.57 10.28 -3.25
CA CYS A 146 7.01 9.08 -2.61
C CYS A 146 8.12 8.13 -2.14
N HIS A 147 9.17 7.90 -2.94
CA HIS A 147 10.29 7.06 -2.55
C HIS A 147 11.00 7.62 -1.31
N ASN A 148 11.24 8.94 -1.24
CA ASN A 148 11.78 9.58 -0.04
C ASN A 148 10.86 9.43 1.17
N ALA A 149 9.55 9.63 1.01
CA ALA A 149 8.56 9.52 2.08
C ALA A 149 8.43 8.08 2.64
N THR A 150 8.84 7.08 1.87
CA THR A 150 8.79 5.66 2.22
C THR A 150 10.16 5.09 2.61
N SER A 151 11.16 5.93 2.90
CA SER A 151 12.54 5.50 3.23
C SER A 151 13.29 4.76 2.10
N HIS A 152 12.82 4.91 0.87
CA HIS A 152 13.41 4.33 -0.35
C HIS A 152 14.08 5.41 -1.24
N GLY A 153 14.54 6.52 -0.66
CA GLY A 153 15.12 7.65 -1.39
C GLY A 153 16.34 7.32 -2.25
N PHE A 154 16.99 6.18 -2.00
CA PHE A 154 18.07 5.66 -2.84
C PHE A 154 17.58 5.12 -4.21
N VAL A 155 16.28 4.85 -4.36
CA VAL A 155 15.64 4.50 -5.64
C VAL A 155 15.31 5.80 -6.38
N GLN A 156 16.32 6.39 -7.01
CA GLN A 156 16.17 7.65 -7.73
C GLN A 156 15.79 7.41 -9.20
N ILE A 157 14.66 7.97 -9.61
CA ILE A 157 14.16 7.90 -10.98
C ILE A 157 14.57 9.17 -11.74
N THR A 158 14.98 9.00 -13.00
CA THR A 158 15.27 10.09 -13.94
C THR A 158 14.23 10.14 -15.06
N PRO A 159 14.01 11.29 -15.72
CA PRO A 159 13.00 11.42 -16.78
C PRO A 159 13.18 10.50 -17.99
N GLY A 160 14.42 10.15 -18.35
CA GLY A 160 14.69 9.18 -19.43
C GLY A 160 14.26 9.64 -20.83
N PHE A 161 14.54 10.89 -21.18
CA PHE A 161 14.21 11.41 -22.52
C PHE A 161 15.21 10.94 -23.58
N ASP A 162 16.40 10.51 -23.17
CA ASP A 162 17.55 10.23 -24.01
C ASP A 162 18.06 8.79 -23.83
N ASN A 163 18.89 8.33 -24.77
CA ASN A 163 19.55 7.02 -24.77
C ASN A 163 18.59 5.82 -24.76
N ASN A 164 17.83 5.62 -25.86
CA ASN A 164 16.96 4.46 -26.05
C ASN A 164 17.73 3.12 -25.90
N PRO A 165 17.49 2.32 -24.84
CA PRO A 165 18.11 1.02 -24.67
C PRO A 165 17.28 -0.12 -25.27
N TYR A 166 16.10 0.18 -25.81
CA TYR A 166 15.15 -0.81 -26.27
C TYR A 166 15.35 -1.13 -27.75
N ASN A 167 15.06 -2.37 -28.11
CA ASN A 167 14.91 -2.84 -29.48
C ASN A 167 13.59 -2.38 -30.11
N GLN A 168 13.28 -1.08 -29.99
CA GLN A 168 12.07 -0.45 -30.51
C GLN A 168 12.44 0.90 -31.12
N ASP A 169 11.87 1.20 -32.27
CA ASP A 169 11.92 2.53 -32.86
C ASP A 169 10.85 3.44 -32.22
N PHE A 170 11.26 4.63 -31.82
CA PHE A 170 10.40 5.64 -31.20
C PHE A 170 10.16 6.84 -32.12
N SER A 171 10.78 6.87 -33.31
CA SER A 171 10.59 7.94 -34.29
C SER A 171 9.11 8.16 -34.59
N ALA A 172 8.71 9.42 -34.80
CA ALA A 172 7.36 9.72 -35.27
C ALA A 172 7.18 9.16 -36.69
N PRO A 173 5.99 8.61 -37.02
CA PRO A 173 5.70 8.18 -38.39
C PRO A 173 5.83 9.37 -39.36
N GLU A 174 6.33 9.09 -40.57
CA GLU A 174 6.43 10.06 -41.67
C GLU A 174 5.07 10.57 -42.16
#